data_AF-A0A6D2KJF1-F1
#
_entry.id   AF-A0A6D2KJF1-F1
#
_cell.length_a   1.000
_cell.length_b   1.000
_cell.length_c   1.000
_cell.angle_alpha   90.00
_cell.angle_beta   90.00
_cell.angle_gamma   90.00
#
_symmetry.space_group_name_H-M   'P 1'
#
loop_
_entity.id
_entity.type
_entity.pdbx_description
1 polymer ?
#
loop_
_entity_poly.entity_id
_entity_poly.type
_entity_poly.pdbx_seq_one_letter_code
_entity_poly.pdbx_strand_id
1 'polypeptide(L)'
;MFLSDNAFTVSSNLKRFSTTLVLPPRPAPRSLLLRLPRLRRLVSLKKMPKVKTNRVKYPQGWELIEPTLRQLDAQMREAEMDTHDGKRKCETLWPIFKVSHQRSRYVYELYYRREEISKELYEFCLDQGYADRSLIAKWKKSGYERLCCLRCIQPRDHNYGTTCVCRVPKKLREEKAVECVHCGCQGCASGD
;
A
#
# COMPACT_ATOMS: atom_id res chain seq x y z
N MET A 1 40.93 0.84 -42.43
CA MET A 1 42.32 0.34 -42.44
C MET A 1 42.52 -0.48 -41.18
N PHE A 2 42.94 -1.74 -41.35
CA PHE A 2 43.49 -2.69 -40.35
C PHE A 2 42.56 -3.18 -39.22
N LEU A 3 42.13 -4.46 -39.31
CA LEU A 3 42.55 -5.64 -38.50
C LEU A 3 41.62 -5.83 -37.29
N SER A 4 41.08 -7.01 -36.95
CA SER A 4 41.60 -8.39 -37.01
C SER A 4 40.39 -9.35 -36.82
N ASP A 5 40.20 -10.41 -37.62
CA ASP A 5 40.70 -11.79 -37.42
C ASP A 5 40.20 -12.42 -36.11
N ASN A 6 39.69 -13.65 -35.97
CA ASN A 6 39.78 -14.92 -36.71
C ASN A 6 38.80 -15.87 -35.95
N ALA A 7 37.96 -16.75 -36.50
CA ALA A 7 38.20 -17.94 -37.32
C ALA A 7 37.76 -19.24 -36.61
N PHE A 8 37.37 -20.21 -37.45
CA PHE A 8 37.41 -21.66 -37.27
C PHE A 8 36.23 -22.41 -36.60
N THR A 9 35.31 -22.78 -37.48
CA THR A 9 34.54 -24.03 -37.54
C THR A 9 35.42 -25.29 -37.45
N VAL A 10 35.02 -26.29 -36.63
CA VAL A 10 35.51 -27.67 -36.74
C VAL A 10 34.37 -28.68 -36.57
N SER A 11 34.47 -29.69 -37.42
CA SER A 11 33.59 -30.82 -37.71
C SER A 11 33.10 -31.67 -36.54
N SER A 12 31.87 -32.11 -36.75
CA SER A 12 31.15 -33.26 -36.23
C SER A 12 31.96 -34.56 -36.18
N ASN A 13 31.93 -35.23 -35.04
CA ASN A 13 32.47 -36.58 -34.83
C ASN A 13 31.41 -37.54 -34.27
N LEU A 14 31.45 -38.75 -34.84
CA LEU A 14 31.17 -40.07 -34.24
C LEU A 14 29.75 -40.48 -33.83
N LYS A 15 29.21 -41.43 -34.62
CA LYS A 15 28.20 -42.42 -34.21
C LYS A 15 28.83 -43.47 -33.28
N ARG A 16 28.13 -43.92 -32.24
CA ARG A 16 27.90 -45.35 -31.89
C ARG A 16 27.08 -45.51 -30.58
N PHE A 17 26.08 -46.40 -30.69
CA PHE A 17 25.50 -47.32 -29.68
C PHE A 17 25.26 -46.84 -28.23
N SER A 18 24.00 -46.89 -27.77
CA SER A 18 23.62 -47.83 -26.70
C SER A 18 22.10 -47.81 -26.45
N THR A 19 21.47 -48.96 -26.68
CA THR A 19 20.49 -49.63 -25.80
C THR A 19 19.45 -48.76 -25.08
N THR A 20 18.23 -48.80 -25.60
CA THR A 20 16.99 -48.37 -24.94
C THR A 20 16.74 -49.26 -23.71
N LEU A 21 17.05 -48.76 -22.51
CA LEU A 21 16.55 -49.32 -21.24
C LEU A 21 15.45 -48.41 -20.72
N VAL A 22 14.20 -48.83 -20.95
CA VAL A 22 13.02 -48.24 -20.33
C VAL A 22 13.04 -48.62 -18.85
N LEU A 23 13.34 -47.65 -17.98
CA LEU A 23 13.24 -47.80 -16.53
C LEU A 23 11.77 -47.63 -16.08
N PRO A 24 11.25 -48.48 -15.19
CA PRO A 24 9.92 -48.28 -14.59
C PRO A 24 9.92 -47.10 -13.60
N PRO A 25 8.78 -46.40 -13.42
CA PRO A 25 8.69 -45.28 -12.49
C PRO A 25 8.85 -45.75 -11.03
N ARG A 26 9.74 -45.08 -10.30
CA ARG A 26 9.93 -45.27 -8.85
C ARG A 26 8.67 -44.87 -8.08
N PRO A 27 8.20 -45.65 -7.09
CA PRO A 27 7.19 -45.15 -6.16
C PRO A 27 7.79 -44.08 -5.25
N ALA A 28 7.04 -42.99 -5.06
CA ALA A 28 7.39 -41.90 -4.17
C ALA A 28 7.52 -42.40 -2.71
N PRO A 29 8.49 -41.91 -1.93
CA PRO A 29 8.55 -42.21 -0.51
C PRO A 29 7.33 -41.63 0.19
N ARG A 30 6.66 -42.46 0.98
CA ARG A 30 5.61 -42.05 1.92
C ARG A 30 6.18 -40.96 2.81
N SER A 31 5.75 -39.72 2.56
CA SER A 31 6.06 -38.60 3.43
C SER A 31 5.41 -38.87 4.78
N LEU A 32 6.27 -39.05 5.79
CA LEU A 32 5.91 -38.92 7.18
C LEU A 32 5.16 -37.61 7.35
N LEU A 33 3.85 -37.71 7.58
CA LEU A 33 3.01 -36.61 8.02
C LEU A 33 3.47 -36.21 9.42
N LEU A 34 4.55 -35.42 9.48
CA LEU A 34 4.81 -34.57 10.62
C LEU A 34 3.65 -33.58 10.69
N ARG A 35 2.73 -33.88 11.61
CA ARG A 35 1.62 -33.02 12.00
C ARG A 35 2.20 -31.68 12.42
N LEU A 36 2.24 -30.73 11.50
CA LEU A 36 2.47 -29.33 11.81
C LEU A 36 1.39 -28.89 12.82
N PRO A 37 1.77 -28.31 13.97
CA PRO A 37 0.78 -27.76 14.87
C PRO A 37 0.00 -26.69 14.12
N ARG A 38 -1.34 -26.83 14.12
CA ARG A 38 -2.30 -25.85 13.62
C ARG A 38 -1.78 -24.45 13.90
N LEU A 39 -1.37 -23.73 12.85
CA LEU A 39 -1.19 -22.28 12.88
C LEU A 39 -2.49 -21.72 13.46
N ARG A 40 -2.40 -21.27 14.72
CA ARG A 40 -3.46 -20.52 15.39
C ARG A 40 -3.83 -19.41 14.43
N ARG A 41 -5.10 -19.37 14.01
CA ARG A 41 -5.72 -18.17 13.45
C ARG A 41 -5.35 -17.03 14.40
N LEU A 42 -4.39 -16.20 14.01
CA LEU A 42 -4.30 -14.84 14.52
C LEU A 42 -5.57 -14.18 14.01
N VAL A 43 -6.61 -14.28 14.82
CA VAL A 43 -7.82 -13.49 14.70
C VAL A 43 -7.30 -12.05 14.75
N SER A 44 -7.22 -11.43 13.58
CA SER A 44 -6.95 -10.01 13.44
C SER A 44 -7.98 -9.32 14.33
N LEU A 45 -7.54 -8.82 15.48
CA LEU A 45 -8.34 -7.95 16.33
C LEU A 45 -8.62 -6.72 15.47
N LYS A 46 -9.75 -6.75 14.76
CA LYS A 46 -10.36 -5.60 14.12
C LYS A 46 -10.60 -4.62 15.28
N LYS A 47 -9.61 -3.76 15.54
CA LYS A 47 -9.66 -2.72 16.57
C LYS A 47 -10.95 -1.95 16.30
N MET A 48 -11.96 -2.17 17.15
CA MET A 48 -13.09 -1.25 17.25
C MET A 48 -12.49 0.15 17.45
N PRO A 49 -13.05 1.21 16.84
CA PRO A 49 -12.59 2.56 17.12
C PRO A 49 -12.61 2.72 18.63
N LYS A 50 -11.46 3.06 19.23
CA LYS A 50 -11.36 3.24 20.68
C LYS A 50 -12.32 4.37 21.04
N VAL A 51 -13.48 4.01 21.60
CA VAL A 51 -14.38 4.98 22.20
C VAL A 51 -13.55 5.73 23.22
N LYS A 52 -13.49 7.06 23.09
CA LYS A 52 -12.69 7.93 23.97
C LYS A 52 -13.28 7.85 25.39
N THR A 53 -12.87 6.85 26.15
CA THR A 53 -13.22 6.73 27.56
C THR A 53 -12.44 7.75 28.37
N ASN A 54 -12.99 8.24 29.47
CA ASN A 54 -12.41 9.24 30.39
C ASN A 54 -11.08 8.83 31.07
N ARG A 55 -10.46 7.71 30.63
CA ARG A 55 -9.23 7.11 31.17
C ARG A 55 -7.99 7.38 30.32
N VAL A 56 -8.13 8.12 29.21
CA VAL A 56 -7.02 8.36 28.30
C VAL A 56 -6.19 9.53 28.82
N LYS A 57 -4.94 9.23 29.23
CA LYS A 57 -3.97 10.27 29.59
C LYS A 57 -3.44 10.89 28.31
N TYR A 58 -3.67 12.18 28.12
CA TYR A 58 -3.14 12.92 26.99
C TYR A 58 -1.67 13.30 27.26
N PRO A 59 -0.76 13.05 26.30
CA PRO A 59 0.62 13.48 26.43
C PRO A 59 0.78 14.98 26.18
N GLN A 60 1.95 15.51 26.55
CA GLN A 60 2.28 16.94 26.39
C GLN A 60 2.16 17.38 24.92
N GLY A 61 1.55 18.55 24.69
CA GLY A 61 1.36 19.11 23.35
C GLY A 61 0.07 18.70 22.63
N TRP A 62 -0.80 17.89 23.27
CA TRP A 62 -2.11 17.52 22.71
C TRP A 62 -3.01 18.72 22.42
N GLU A 63 -2.97 19.74 23.28
CA GLU A 63 -3.84 20.93 23.20
C GLU A 63 -3.71 21.70 21.87
N LEU A 64 -2.51 21.70 21.27
CA LEU A 64 -2.25 22.41 20.02
C LEU A 64 -2.85 21.69 18.80
N ILE A 65 -2.86 20.36 18.81
CA ILE A 65 -3.29 19.54 17.67
C ILE A 65 -4.76 19.15 17.74
N GLU A 66 -5.31 19.11 18.96
CA GLU A 66 -6.68 18.73 19.23
C GLU A 66 -7.73 19.50 18.41
N PRO A 67 -7.71 20.85 18.32
CA PRO A 67 -8.74 21.57 17.59
C PRO A 67 -8.77 21.18 16.10
N THR A 68 -7.60 21.04 15.47
CA THR A 68 -7.50 20.65 14.06
C THR A 68 -7.93 19.20 13.84
N LEU A 69 -7.53 18.27 14.71
CA LEU A 69 -7.96 16.87 14.62
C LEU A 69 -9.48 16.73 14.83
N ARG A 70 -10.07 17.49 15.75
CA ARG A 70 -11.53 17.52 15.97
C ARG A 70 -12.27 18.04 14.73
N GLN A 71 -11.74 19.06 14.06
CA GLN A 71 -12.29 19.58 12.81
C GLN A 71 -12.26 18.52 11.70
N LEU A 72 -11.13 17.82 11.54
CA LEU A 72 -11.00 16.75 10.55
C LEU A 72 -11.92 15.55 10.85
N ASP A 73 -12.09 15.21 12.13
CA ASP A 73 -13.05 14.17 12.55
C ASP A 73 -14.51 14.63 12.33
N ALA A 74 -14.81 15.92 12.47
CA ALA A 74 -16.14 16.47 12.13
C ALA A 74 -16.40 16.36 10.62
N GLN A 75 -15.44 16.78 9.79
CA GLN A 75 -15.50 16.60 8.34
C GLN A 75 -15.64 15.13 7.92
N MET A 76 -15.05 14.21 8.68
CA MET A 76 -15.21 12.78 8.45
C MET A 76 -16.66 12.34 8.67
N ARG A 77 -17.29 12.80 9.75
CA ARG A 77 -18.71 12.49 10.02
C ARG A 77 -19.64 13.14 9.01
N GLU A 78 -19.36 14.37 8.60
CA GLU A 78 -20.12 15.04 7.53
C GLU A 78 -20.05 14.25 6.23
N ALA A 79 -18.85 13.84 5.81
CA ALA A 79 -18.64 13.01 4.63
C ALA A 79 -19.31 11.62 4.71
N GLU A 80 -19.51 11.08 5.90
CA GLU A 80 -20.26 9.83 6.11
C GLU A 80 -21.79 10.03 6.03
N MET A 81 -22.28 11.21 6.43
CA MET A 81 -23.71 11.56 6.43
C MET A 81 -24.17 12.15 5.09
N ASP A 82 -23.24 12.61 4.26
CA ASP A 82 -23.51 13.19 2.95
C ASP A 82 -24.38 12.27 2.09
N THR A 83 -25.43 12.85 1.50
CA THR A 83 -26.31 12.12 0.59
C THR A 83 -25.57 11.73 -0.69
N HIS A 84 -25.87 10.54 -1.18
CA HIS A 84 -25.25 9.94 -2.36
C HIS A 84 -26.06 10.21 -3.64
N ASP A 85 -27.03 11.11 -3.61
CA ASP A 85 -27.94 11.35 -4.73
C ASP A 85 -27.23 12.03 -5.90
N GLY A 86 -27.30 11.40 -7.08
CA GLY A 86 -26.67 11.87 -8.32
C GLY A 86 -25.17 11.56 -8.47
N LYS A 87 -24.52 10.95 -7.47
CA LYS A 87 -23.09 10.59 -7.53
C LYS A 87 -22.91 9.13 -7.98
N ARG A 88 -21.80 8.83 -8.65
CA ARG A 88 -21.40 7.44 -8.92
C ARG A 88 -21.15 6.73 -7.58
N LYS A 89 -21.45 5.43 -7.49
CA LYS A 89 -21.19 4.61 -6.29
C LYS A 89 -19.75 4.75 -5.75
N CYS A 90 -18.79 4.95 -6.65
CA CYS A 90 -17.39 5.13 -6.30
C CYS A 90 -17.11 6.52 -5.69
N GLU A 91 -17.78 7.56 -6.22
CA GLU A 91 -17.60 8.96 -5.81
C GLU A 91 -18.11 9.24 -4.40
N THR A 92 -19.12 8.49 -3.95
CA THR A 92 -19.63 8.58 -2.57
C THR A 92 -18.51 8.40 -1.55
N LEU A 93 -17.52 7.56 -1.84
CA LEU A 93 -16.43 7.27 -0.90
C LEU A 93 -15.22 8.21 -1.05
N TRP A 94 -15.16 9.04 -2.10
CA TRP A 94 -13.99 9.89 -2.34
C TRP A 94 -13.76 10.93 -1.23
N PRO A 95 -14.78 11.63 -0.71
CA PRO A 95 -14.61 12.55 0.42
C PRO A 95 -14.03 11.86 1.65
N ILE A 96 -14.46 10.63 1.94
CA ILE A 96 -13.97 9.81 3.07
C ILE A 96 -12.46 9.57 2.93
N PHE A 97 -12.01 9.12 1.75
CA PHE A 97 -10.58 8.90 1.51
C PHE A 97 -9.77 10.21 1.56
N LYS A 98 -10.34 11.32 1.10
CA LYS A 98 -9.70 12.64 1.12
C LYS A 98 -9.46 13.11 2.56
N VAL A 99 -10.48 13.02 3.42
CA VAL A 99 -10.37 13.40 4.84
C VAL A 99 -9.39 12.48 5.57
N SER A 100 -9.45 11.16 5.37
CA SER A 100 -8.51 10.22 6.01
C SER A 100 -7.06 10.47 5.59
N HIS A 101 -6.83 10.78 4.31
CA HIS A 101 -5.51 11.17 3.81
C HIS A 101 -5.04 12.47 4.45
N GLN A 102 -5.89 13.50 4.47
CA GLN A 102 -5.57 14.80 5.07
C GLN A 102 -5.25 14.69 6.56
N ARG A 103 -6.02 13.90 7.30
CA ARG A 103 -5.80 13.61 8.72
C ARG A 103 -4.46 12.93 8.97
N SER A 104 -4.14 11.90 8.18
CA SER A 104 -2.84 11.22 8.28
C SER A 104 -1.68 12.12 7.87
N ARG A 105 -1.88 12.99 6.86
CA ARG A 105 -0.85 13.91 6.35
C ARG A 105 -0.52 15.01 7.34
N TYR A 106 -1.54 15.55 8.01
CA TYR A 106 -1.36 16.55 9.07
C TYR A 106 -0.44 16.03 10.17
N VAL A 107 -0.72 14.83 10.71
CA VAL A 107 0.13 14.20 11.73
C VAL A 107 1.54 13.91 11.21
N TYR A 108 1.67 13.51 9.94
CA TYR A 108 2.97 13.28 9.32
C TYR A 108 3.81 14.55 9.21
N GLU A 109 3.22 15.66 8.77
CA GLU A 109 3.93 16.92 8.58
C GLU A 109 4.34 17.55 9.91
N LEU A 110 3.51 17.45 10.94
CA LEU A 110 3.86 17.94 12.28
C LEU A 110 5.04 17.19 12.90
N TYR A 111 5.17 15.88 12.65
CA TYR A 111 6.26 15.10 13.21
C TYR A 111 7.55 15.12 12.37
N TYR A 112 7.47 14.97 11.04
CA TYR A 112 8.67 14.84 10.19
C TYR A 112 9.18 16.15 9.57
N ARG A 113 8.33 17.18 9.46
CA ARG A 113 8.70 18.44 8.80
C ARG A 113 8.81 19.60 9.78
N ARG A 114 7.83 19.75 10.69
CA ARG A 114 7.82 20.84 11.67
C ARG A 114 8.42 20.46 13.02
N GLU A 115 8.41 19.17 13.35
CA GLU A 115 8.92 18.62 14.62
C GLU A 115 8.27 19.24 15.88
N GLU A 116 7.02 19.74 15.77
CA GLU A 116 6.27 20.35 16.87
C GLU A 116 5.69 19.32 17.86
N ILE A 117 5.71 18.03 17.50
CA ILE A 117 5.12 16.92 18.25
C ILE A 117 6.21 16.01 18.84
N SER A 118 6.08 15.65 20.12
CA SER A 118 6.92 14.63 20.75
C SER A 118 6.67 13.23 20.19
N LYS A 119 7.68 12.35 20.25
CA LYS A 119 7.54 10.95 19.81
C LYS A 119 6.40 10.21 20.51
N GLU A 120 6.21 10.47 21.80
CA GLU A 120 5.13 9.88 22.61
C GLU A 120 3.75 10.26 22.08
N LEU A 121 3.57 11.54 21.75
CA LEU A 121 2.31 12.04 21.20
C LEU A 121 2.06 11.49 19.79
N TYR A 122 3.10 11.36 18.96
CA TYR A 122 2.99 10.73 17.65
C TYR A 122 2.55 9.26 17.74
N GLU A 123 3.16 8.48 18.63
CA GLU A 123 2.79 7.07 18.86
C GLU A 123 1.35 6.95 19.40
N PHE A 124 0.97 7.83 20.32
CA PHE A 124 -0.40 7.94 20.82
C PHE A 124 -1.40 8.19 19.67
N CYS A 125 -1.10 9.11 18.76
CA CYS A 125 -1.94 9.41 17.60
C CYS A 125 -2.16 8.18 16.70
N LEU A 126 -1.11 7.39 16.49
CA LEU A 126 -1.19 6.13 15.73
C LEU A 126 -1.98 5.05 16.45
N ASP A 127 -1.88 4.98 17.79
CA ASP A 127 -2.55 3.96 18.59
C ASP A 127 -4.03 4.22 18.82
N GLN A 128 -4.45 5.48 18.79
CA GLN A 128 -5.85 5.90 18.79
C GLN A 128 -6.47 5.89 17.38
N GLY A 129 -5.65 5.79 16.33
CA GLY A 129 -6.14 5.72 14.95
C GLY A 129 -6.46 7.08 14.32
N TYR A 130 -5.87 8.17 14.81
CA TYR A 130 -5.94 9.47 14.13
C TYR A 130 -5.15 9.47 12.82
N ALA A 131 -4.13 8.61 12.69
CA ALA A 131 -3.35 8.49 11.47
C ALA A 131 -3.08 7.03 11.10
N ASP A 132 -3.01 6.77 9.79
CA ASP A 132 -2.77 5.43 9.24
C ASP A 132 -1.29 5.07 9.25
N ARG A 133 -0.89 4.18 10.16
CA ARG A 133 0.50 3.69 10.28
C ARG A 133 1.03 3.09 8.97
N SER A 134 0.19 2.33 8.26
CA SER A 134 0.54 1.70 6.99
C SER A 134 0.74 2.72 5.86
N LEU A 135 -0.07 3.78 5.81
CA LEU A 135 0.04 4.82 4.79
C LEU A 135 1.29 5.67 5.02
N ILE A 136 1.54 6.08 6.26
CA ILE A 136 2.75 6.82 6.64
C ILE A 136 4.02 6.00 6.34
N ALA A 137 4.01 4.69 6.62
CA ALA A 137 5.13 3.82 6.29
C ALA A 137 5.44 3.79 4.79
N LYS A 138 4.44 4.00 3.93
CA LYS A 138 4.65 4.13 2.48
C LYS A 138 5.23 5.49 2.11
N TRP A 139 4.78 6.59 2.72
CA TRP A 139 5.32 7.92 2.44
C TRP A 139 6.81 8.07 2.75
N LYS A 140 7.35 7.28 3.69
CA LYS A 140 8.79 7.22 3.97
C LYS A 140 9.61 6.59 2.84
N LYS A 141 8.98 5.82 1.94
CA LYS A 141 9.68 5.17 0.83
C LYS A 141 9.76 6.12 -0.35
N SER A 142 10.92 6.19 -0.99
CA SER A 142 11.12 6.95 -2.22
C SER A 142 10.12 6.52 -3.30
N GLY A 143 9.58 7.50 -4.03
CA GLY A 143 8.56 7.28 -5.06
C GLY A 143 7.12 7.14 -4.54
N TYR A 144 6.89 7.10 -3.23
CA TYR A 144 5.55 7.03 -2.62
C TYR A 144 5.20 8.24 -1.75
N GLU A 145 6.02 9.29 -1.75
CA GLU A 145 5.86 10.47 -0.87
C GLU A 145 4.50 11.17 -0.97
N ARG A 146 3.85 11.12 -2.14
CA ARG A 146 2.55 11.73 -2.44
C ARG A 146 1.43 10.70 -2.62
N LEU A 147 1.61 9.47 -2.12
CA LEU A 147 0.66 8.38 -2.28
C LEU A 147 -0.72 8.73 -1.70
N CYS A 148 -1.78 8.58 -2.50
CA CYS A 148 -3.15 8.92 -2.12
C CYS A 148 -3.76 7.96 -1.08
N CYS A 149 -3.70 6.64 -1.30
CA CYS A 149 -4.25 5.63 -0.42
C CYS A 149 -3.60 4.26 -0.66
N LEU A 150 -3.83 3.30 0.25
CA LEU A 150 -3.25 1.96 0.16
C LEU A 150 -3.89 1.10 -0.95
N ARG A 151 -5.16 1.32 -1.27
CA ARG A 151 -5.87 0.56 -2.33
C ARG A 151 -5.22 0.76 -3.69
N CYS A 152 -4.77 1.99 -4.00
CA CYS A 152 -4.17 2.31 -5.30
C CYS A 152 -2.84 1.59 -5.60
N ILE A 153 -2.19 1.01 -4.59
CA ILE A 153 -0.94 0.26 -4.76
C ILE A 153 -1.13 -1.24 -4.56
N GLN A 154 -2.32 -1.67 -4.17
CA GLN A 154 -2.58 -3.06 -3.84
C GLN A 154 -2.95 -3.81 -5.14
N PRO A 155 -2.15 -4.80 -5.57
CA PRO A 155 -2.42 -5.52 -6.81
C PRO A 155 -3.72 -6.33 -6.74
N ARG A 156 -4.15 -6.72 -5.54
CA ARG A 156 -5.38 -7.50 -5.31
C ARG A 156 -6.67 -6.72 -5.60
N ASP A 157 -6.61 -5.39 -5.54
CA ASP A 157 -7.78 -4.52 -5.73
C ASP A 157 -7.98 -4.15 -7.22
N HIS A 158 -7.13 -4.67 -8.12
CA HIS A 158 -7.14 -4.41 -9.55
C HIS A 158 -7.23 -5.72 -10.34
N ASN A 159 -7.99 -5.71 -11.44
CA ASN A 159 -8.27 -6.92 -12.24
C ASN A 159 -7.02 -7.60 -12.80
N TYR A 160 -5.99 -6.82 -13.15
CA TYR A 160 -4.77 -7.32 -13.78
C TYR A 160 -3.58 -7.44 -12.81
N GLY A 161 -3.79 -7.32 -11.51
CA GLY A 161 -2.69 -7.38 -10.55
C GLY A 161 -1.72 -6.19 -10.61
N THR A 162 -2.13 -5.09 -11.25
CA THR A 162 -1.32 -3.88 -11.44
C THR A 162 -1.62 -2.81 -10.38
N THR A 163 -0.93 -1.68 -10.46
CA THR A 163 -1.24 -0.48 -9.66
C THR A 163 -2.27 0.40 -10.36
N CYS A 164 -2.91 1.28 -9.60
CA CYS A 164 -3.91 2.21 -10.14
C CYS A 164 -3.30 3.22 -11.13
N VAL A 165 -4.11 3.68 -12.08
CA VAL A 165 -3.75 4.71 -13.08
C VAL A 165 -3.22 6.01 -12.44
N CYS A 166 -3.65 6.34 -11.23
CA CYS A 166 -3.17 7.52 -10.51
C CYS A 166 -1.68 7.44 -10.12
N ARG A 167 -1.07 6.25 -10.14
CA ARG A 167 0.37 6.06 -9.89
C ARG A 167 1.24 6.29 -11.12
N VAL A 168 0.65 6.35 -12.31
CA VAL A 168 1.36 6.65 -13.55
C VAL A 168 1.70 8.14 -13.58
N PRO A 169 2.92 8.56 -13.95
CA PRO A 169 3.26 9.97 -14.14
C PRO A 169 2.45 10.64 -15.26
N LYS A 170 2.09 11.91 -15.10
CA LYS A 170 1.36 12.75 -16.08
C LYS A 170 2.05 12.77 -17.44
N LYS A 171 3.38 12.80 -17.48
CA LYS A 171 4.17 12.85 -18.72
C LYS A 171 4.01 11.60 -19.60
N LEU A 172 3.65 10.47 -18.99
CA LEU A 172 3.45 9.18 -19.67
C LEU A 172 1.97 8.90 -19.97
N ARG A 173 1.06 9.82 -19.62
CA ARG A 173 -0.37 9.68 -19.87
C ARG A 173 -0.76 10.39 -21.15
N GLU A 174 -1.55 9.70 -21.97
CA GLU A 174 -2.20 10.28 -23.15
C GLU A 174 -3.32 11.25 -22.74
N GLU A 175 -4.09 10.91 -21.70
CA GLU A 175 -5.17 11.75 -21.16
C GLU A 175 -4.70 12.57 -19.94
N LYS A 176 -4.94 13.89 -19.98
CA LYS A 176 -4.44 14.84 -18.96
C LYS A 176 -5.27 14.86 -17.68
N ALA A 177 -6.56 14.54 -17.75
CA ALA A 177 -7.47 14.53 -16.62
C ALA A 177 -7.82 13.07 -16.27
N VAL A 178 -7.25 12.56 -15.20
CA VAL A 178 -7.53 11.21 -14.70
C VAL A 178 -8.17 11.32 -13.33
N GLU A 179 -9.25 10.58 -13.12
CA GLU A 179 -9.88 10.44 -11.81
C GLU A 179 -9.77 8.99 -11.35
N CYS A 180 -9.13 8.77 -10.20
CA CYS A 180 -9.03 7.44 -9.64
C CYS A 180 -10.42 6.94 -9.17
N VAL A 181 -10.82 5.75 -9.64
CA VAL A 181 -12.06 5.10 -9.21
C VAL A 181 -12.10 4.86 -7.69
N HIS A 182 -10.97 4.57 -7.04
CA HIS A 182 -10.94 4.22 -5.62
C HIS A 182 -11.04 5.42 -4.67
N CYS A 183 -10.39 6.53 -4.98
CA CYS A 183 -10.27 7.66 -4.06
C CYS A 183 -10.38 9.05 -4.73
N GLY A 184 -10.68 9.12 -6.03
CA GLY A 184 -10.88 10.37 -6.75
C GLY A 184 -9.62 11.22 -6.94
N CYS A 185 -8.42 10.68 -6.72
CA CYS A 185 -7.19 11.46 -6.88
C CYS A 185 -6.83 11.64 -8.36
N GLN A 186 -6.18 12.77 -8.66
CA GLN A 186 -5.79 13.19 -10.02
C GLN A 186 -4.31 12.88 -10.36
N GLY A 187 -3.71 11.97 -9.60
CA GLY A 187 -2.29 11.66 -9.69
C GLY A 187 -1.63 11.67 -8.32
N CYS A 188 -0.85 10.62 -8.05
CA CYS A 188 -0.11 10.45 -6.80
C CYS A 188 1.32 9.93 -7.05
N ALA A 189 1.80 10.05 -8.29
CA ALA A 189 3.20 9.84 -8.61
C ALA A 189 4.03 10.97 -7.99
N SER A 190 5.19 10.65 -7.41
CA SER A 190 6.06 11.65 -6.78
C SER A 190 6.80 12.54 -7.79
N GLY A 191 6.93 12.12 -9.05
CA GLY A 191 7.64 12.84 -10.11
C GLY A 191 6.78 13.77 -10.97
N ASP A 192 5.53 14.00 -10.56
CA ASP A 192 4.56 14.91 -11.21
C ASP A 192 4.46 16.27 -10.52
#